data_AF-A0A7J3BDN7-F1
#
_entry.id   AF-A0A7J3BDN7-F1
#
_cell.length_a   1.000
_cell.length_b   1.000
_cell.length_c   1.000
_cell.angle_alpha   90.00
_cell.angle_beta   90.00
_cell.angle_gamma   90.00
#
_symmetry.space_group_name_H-M   'P 1'
#
loop_
_entity.id
_entity.type
_entity.pdbx_description
1 polymer ?
#
loop_
_entity_poly.entity_id
_entity_poly.type
_entity_poly.pdbx_seq_one_letter_code
_entity_poly.pdbx_strand_id
1 'polypeptide(L)'
;MAKVRLFGRVSDAAHGEKELQIPPSTLGETLEMLKKTFGEQFTSLVFDEDGKVKPFINVFVNKKHMDQLRGLETRIGEQDEVLIVPAIAGG
;
A
#
# COMPACT_ATOMS: atom_id res chain seq x y z
N MET A 1 6.22 11.40 10.54
CA MET A 1 6.17 10.76 9.20
C MET A 1 5.34 9.50 9.31
N ALA A 2 4.36 9.33 8.43
CA ALA A 2 3.51 8.15 8.43
C ALA A 2 4.32 6.91 8.07
N LYS A 3 3.84 5.73 8.45
CA LYS A 3 4.52 4.47 8.19
C LYS A 3 3.75 3.65 7.17
N VAL A 4 4.44 3.08 6.19
CA VAL A 4 3.89 2.06 5.31
C VAL A 4 4.59 0.75 5.61
N ARG A 5 3.82 -0.31 5.82
CA ARG A 5 4.33 -1.66 6.04
C ARG A 5 3.88 -2.60 4.94
N LEU A 6 4.83 -3.36 4.45
CA LEU A 6 4.68 -4.29 3.34
C LEU A 6 4.86 -5.73 3.85
N PHE A 7 4.03 -6.65 3.38
CA PHE A 7 4.03 -8.04 3.86
C PHE A 7 4.09 -9.05 2.72
N GLY A 8 4.68 -10.21 3.02
CA GLY A 8 4.72 -11.36 2.13
C GLY A 8 5.32 -11.02 0.77
N ARG A 9 4.60 -11.37 -0.31
CA ARG A 9 5.05 -11.10 -1.68
C ARG A 9 5.15 -9.60 -2.00
N VAL A 10 4.44 -8.74 -1.28
CA VAL A 10 4.51 -7.29 -1.49
C VAL A 10 5.86 -6.74 -1.03
N SER A 11 6.39 -7.18 0.12
CA SER A 11 7.73 -6.80 0.55
C SER A 11 8.83 -7.39 -0.34
N ASP A 12 8.62 -8.61 -0.88
CA ASP A 12 9.56 -9.23 -1.82
C ASP A 12 9.68 -8.38 -3.11
N ALA A 13 8.54 -7.97 -3.68
CA ALA A 13 8.48 -7.07 -4.82
C ALA A 13 9.00 -5.65 -4.53
N ALA A 14 9.16 -5.30 -3.25
CA ALA A 14 9.77 -4.07 -2.77
C ALA A 14 11.25 -4.27 -2.37
N HIS A 15 11.93 -5.23 -3.00
CA HIS A 15 13.34 -5.57 -2.75
C HIS A 15 13.64 -5.99 -1.31
N GLY A 16 12.66 -6.60 -0.63
CA GLY A 16 12.75 -7.00 0.77
C GLY A 16 12.43 -5.89 1.77
N GLU A 17 12.05 -4.69 1.31
CA GLU A 17 11.65 -3.59 2.19
C GLU A 17 10.33 -3.92 2.91
N LYS A 18 10.33 -3.78 4.23
CA LYS A 18 9.18 -4.15 5.08
C LYS A 18 8.50 -2.95 5.71
N GLU A 19 9.23 -1.87 5.93
CA GLU A 19 8.72 -0.64 6.52
C GLU A 19 9.40 0.55 5.86
N LEU A 20 8.61 1.55 5.46
CA LEU A 20 9.13 2.81 4.98
C LEU A 20 8.36 3.97 5.61
N GLN A 21 9.02 5.13 5.67
CA GLN A 21 8.43 6.36 6.18
C GLN A 21 8.05 7.27 5.01
N ILE A 22 6.86 7.86 5.09
CA ILE A 22 6.34 8.77 4.07
C ILE A 22 5.89 10.09 4.71
N PRO A 23 5.95 11.20 3.96
CA PRO A 23 5.31 12.44 4.39
C PRO A 23 3.78 12.30 4.41
N PRO A 24 3.06 13.11 5.21
CA PRO A 24 1.61 13.18 5.17
C PRO A 24 1.10 13.45 3.76
N SER A 25 0.20 12.60 3.29
CA SER A 25 -0.30 12.60 1.92
C SER A 25 -1.68 11.95 1.88
N THR A 26 -2.27 11.83 0.69
CA THR A 26 -3.38 10.90 0.47
C THR A 26 -2.88 9.46 0.24
N LEU A 27 -3.78 8.48 0.38
CA LEU A 27 -3.49 7.10 0.06
C LEU A 27 -3.09 6.95 -1.43
N GLY A 28 -3.75 7.67 -2.34
CA GLY A 28 -3.41 7.69 -3.75
C GLY A 28 -1.97 8.17 -4.00
N GLU A 29 -1.59 9.32 -3.42
CA GLU A 29 -0.23 9.85 -3.53
C GLU A 29 0.81 8.91 -2.90
N THR A 30 0.48 8.28 -1.78
CA THR A 30 1.33 7.27 -1.14
C THR A 30 1.58 6.12 -2.10
N LEU A 31 0.52 5.56 -2.68
CA LEU A 31 0.61 4.43 -3.61
C LEU A 31 1.39 4.79 -4.88
N GLU A 32 1.20 5.99 -5.42
CA GLU A 32 1.97 6.51 -6.56
C GLU A 32 3.46 6.68 -6.23
N MET A 33 3.78 7.12 -5.01
CA MET A 33 5.17 7.17 -4.54
C MET A 33 5.78 5.77 -4.51
N LEU A 34 5.07 4.77 -3.95
CA LEU A 34 5.55 3.38 -3.91
C LEU A 34 5.80 2.80 -5.32
N LYS A 35 4.90 3.09 -6.28
CA LYS A 35 5.09 2.68 -7.68
C LYS A 35 6.40 3.22 -8.26
N LYS A 36 6.69 4.50 -8.03
CA LYS A 36 7.92 5.16 -8.50
C LYS A 36 9.17 4.63 -7.79
N THR A 37 9.05 4.32 -6.50
CA THR A 37 10.18 3.83 -5.69
C THR A 37 10.57 2.39 -6.03
N PHE A 38 9.60 1.49 -6.19
CA PHE A 38 9.87 0.05 -6.37
C PHE A 38 9.71 -0.44 -7.82
N GLY A 39 9.19 0.40 -8.72
CA GLY A 39 9.12 0.12 -10.15
C GLY A 39 8.06 -0.93 -10.54
N GLU A 40 8.28 -1.56 -11.69
CA GLU A 40 7.27 -2.38 -12.38
C GLU A 40 6.90 -3.65 -11.62
N GLN A 41 7.85 -4.28 -10.91
CA GLN A 41 7.59 -5.53 -10.18
C GLN A 41 6.56 -5.33 -9.05
N PHE A 42 6.76 -4.30 -8.23
CA PHE A 42 5.78 -3.90 -7.22
C PHE A 42 4.47 -3.45 -7.87
N THR A 43 4.57 -2.65 -8.93
CA THR A 43 3.39 -2.08 -9.59
C THR A 43 2.47 -3.17 -10.14
N SER A 44 3.02 -4.15 -10.87
CA SER A 44 2.26 -5.26 -11.46
C SER A 44 1.68 -6.22 -10.41
N LEU A 45 2.28 -6.30 -9.23
CA LEU A 45 1.75 -7.09 -8.12
C LEU A 45 0.59 -6.37 -7.43
N VAL A 46 0.72 -5.07 -7.21
CA VAL A 46 -0.22 -4.30 -6.38
C VAL A 46 -1.37 -3.69 -7.17
N PHE A 47 -1.14 -3.31 -8.43
CA PHE A 47 -2.08 -2.55 -9.25
C PHE A 47 -2.38 -3.24 -10.57
N ASP A 48 -3.63 -3.10 -11.01
CA ASP A 48 -4.09 -3.56 -12.32
C ASP A 48 -3.76 -2.56 -13.44
N GLU A 49 -4.12 -2.90 -14.67
CA GLU A 49 -3.78 -2.09 -15.87
C GLU A 49 -4.43 -0.69 -15.82
N ASP A 50 -5.59 -0.56 -15.17
CA ASP A 50 -6.27 0.71 -14.91
C ASP A 50 -5.64 1.52 -13.75
N GLY A 51 -4.56 1.05 -13.14
CA GLY A 51 -3.89 1.69 -12.00
C GLY A 51 -4.62 1.55 -10.67
N LYS A 52 -5.69 0.74 -10.61
CA LYS A 52 -6.45 0.41 -9.40
C LYS A 52 -5.73 -0.68 -8.58
N VAL A 53 -5.88 -0.65 -7.26
CA VAL A 53 -5.38 -1.72 -6.39
C VAL A 53 -6.10 -3.03 -6.74
N LYS A 54 -5.33 -4.11 -6.94
CA LYS A 54 -5.88 -5.41 -7.31
C LYS A 54 -6.73 -6.00 -6.18
N PRO A 55 -7.78 -6.78 -6.48
CA PRO A 55 -8.70 -7.33 -5.48
C PRO A 55 -8.03 -8.30 -4.50
N PHE A 56 -6.88 -8.87 -4.86
CA PHE A 56 -6.09 -9.73 -3.99
C PHE A 56 -5.03 -8.95 -3.19
N ILE A 57 -5.14 -7.63 -3.09
CA ILE A 57 -4.28 -6.78 -2.28
C ILE A 57 -5.18 -5.98 -1.35
N ASN A 58 -5.00 -6.18 -0.05
CA ASN A 58 -5.73 -5.44 0.95
C ASN A 58 -4.87 -4.28 1.45
N VAL A 59 -5.49 -3.11 1.52
CA VAL A 59 -4.85 -1.89 2.00
C VAL A 59 -5.62 -1.37 3.20
N PHE A 60 -4.90 -1.19 4.31
CA PHE A 60 -5.47 -0.69 5.55
C PHE A 60 -4.80 0.62 5.95
N VAL A 61 -5.59 1.56 6.47
CA VAL A 61 -5.09 2.75 7.17
C VAL A 61 -5.58 2.68 8.61
N ASN A 62 -4.64 2.64 9.57
CA ASN A 62 -4.95 2.47 11.00
C ASN A 62 -5.95 1.33 11.28
N LYS A 63 -5.71 0.15 10.68
CA LYS A 63 -6.54 -1.08 10.82
C LYS A 63 -7.94 -1.01 10.18
N LYS A 64 -8.27 0.05 9.42
CA LYS A 64 -9.51 0.15 8.63
C LYS A 64 -9.22 -0.11 7.17
N HIS A 65 -10.01 -0.94 6.51
CA HIS A 65 -9.81 -1.25 5.10
C HIS A 65 -10.10 -0.01 4.22
N MET A 66 -9.41 0.15 3.10
CA MET A 66 -9.59 1.31 2.21
C MET A 66 -11.04 1.49 1.72
N ASP A 67 -11.78 0.39 1.52
CA ASP A 67 -13.21 0.41 1.16
C ASP A 67 -14.13 0.97 2.26
N GLN A 68 -13.70 0.88 3.52
CA GLN A 68 -14.42 1.47 4.66
C GLN A 68 -14.08 2.95 4.86
N LEU A 69 -13.15 3.48 4.07
CA LEU A 69 -12.64 4.84 4.12
C LEU A 69 -13.04 5.59 2.83
N ARG A 70 -12.23 6.55 2.40
CA ARG A 70 -12.45 7.32 1.17
C ARG A 70 -11.64 6.76 -0.01
N GLY A 71 -11.30 5.47 0.04
CA GLY A 71 -10.41 4.85 -0.95
C GLY A 71 -9.10 5.63 -1.08
N LEU A 72 -8.74 5.99 -2.32
CA LEU A 72 -7.51 6.73 -2.64
C LEU A 72 -7.47 8.16 -2.04
N GLU A 73 -8.62 8.76 -1.74
CA GLU A 73 -8.70 10.11 -1.15
C GLU A 73 -8.53 10.09 0.39
N THR A 74 -8.29 8.91 0.98
CA THR A 74 -8.05 8.77 2.42
C THR A 74 -6.78 9.55 2.80
N ARG A 75 -6.92 10.52 3.72
CA ARG A 75 -5.79 11.29 4.23
C ARG A 75 -4.97 10.45 5.21
N ILE A 76 -3.65 10.59 5.12
CA ILE A 76 -2.67 9.89 5.93
C ILE A 76 -1.81 10.93 6.65
N GLY A 77 -1.98 11.01 7.96
CA GLY A 77 -1.27 11.91 8.85
C GLY A 77 0.08 11.36 9.31
N GLU A 78 0.86 12.21 9.98
CA GLU A 78 2.24 11.87 10.40
C GLU A 78 2.38 10.70 11.37
N GLN A 79 1.28 10.30 12.01
CA GLN A 79 1.24 9.22 12.99
C GLN A 79 0.45 8.00 12.48
N ASP A 80 -0.02 8.04 11.25
CA ASP A 80 -0.83 6.98 10.67
C ASP A 80 0.04 5.82 10.17
N GLU A 81 -0.56 4.63 10.18
CA GLU A 81 0.04 3.41 9.65
C GLU A 81 -0.77 2.90 8.46
N VAL A 82 -0.09 2.63 7.35
CA VAL A 82 -0.61 1.97 6.16
C VAL A 82 -0.09 0.55 6.10
N LEU A 83 -0.98 -0.43 5.98
CA LEU A 83 -0.61 -1.82 5.77
C LEU A 83 -1.00 -2.24 4.36
N ILE A 84 -0.04 -2.77 3.60
CA ILE A 84 -0.30 -3.37 2.29
C ILE A 84 0.01 -4.86 2.39
N VAL A 85 -1.04 -5.67 2.35
CA VAL A 85 -0.96 -7.12 2.53
C VAL A 85 -1.56 -7.82 1.33
N PRO A 86 -0.91 -8.85 0.77
CA PRO A 86 -1.58 -9.71 -0.19
C PRO A 86 -2.73 -10.44 0.52
N ALA A 87 -3.80 -10.71 -0.20
CA ALA A 87 -4.88 -11.58 0.26
C ALA A 87 -4.26 -12.96 0.51
N ILE A 88 -4.09 -13.29 1.79
CA ILE A 88 -3.65 -14.62 2.19
C ILE A 88 -4.93 -15.44 2.24
N ALA A 89 -5.05 -16.43 1.35
CA ALA A 89 -5.94 -17.56 1.61
C ALA A 89 -5.39 -18.20 2.89
N GLY A 90 -6.07 -17.97 4.02
CA GLY A 90 -5.70 -18.58 5.30
C GLY A 90 -5.55 -20.08 5.09
N GLY A 91 -4.35 -20.60 5.39
CA GLY A 91 -4.13 -22.04 5.55
C GLY A 91 -4.77 -22.55 6.84
#